data_AF-A0A971G229-F1
#
_entry.id   AF-A0A971G229-F1
#
_cell.length_a   1.000
_cell.length_b   1.000
_cell.length_c   1.000
_cell.angle_alpha   90.00
_cell.angle_beta   90.00
_cell.angle_gamma   90.00
#
_symmetry.space_group_name_H-M   'P 1'
#
loop_
_entity.id
_entity.type
_entity.pdbx_description
1 polymer ?
#
loop_
_entity_poly.entity_id
_entity_poly.type
_entity_poly.pdbx_seq_one_letter_code
_entity_poly.pdbx_strand_id
1 'polypeptide(L)' 'MAVLLLVEDDSVLRSGLMELFTREGYRVIEAGSVQEARAKLDDSVQGIVM' A
#
# COMPACT_ATOMS: atom_id res chain seq x y z
N MET A 1 -7.19 2.49 13.17
CA MET A 1 -6.05 2.53 12.22
C MET A 1 -6.42 1.65 11.05
N ALA A 2 -6.64 2.23 9.87
CA ALA A 2 -7.07 1.47 8.69
C ALA A 2 -5.85 0.89 7.92
N VAL A 3 -6.01 -0.27 7.31
CA VAL A 3 -4.98 -0.92 6.48
C VAL A 3 -5.18 -0.57 5.01
N LEU A 4 -4.14 -0.02 4.37
CA LEU A 4 -4.12 0.30 2.95
C LEU A 4 -3.13 -0.62 2.21
N LEU A 5 -3.57 -1.19 1.09
CA LEU A 5 -2.69 -1.84 0.12
C LEU A 5 -2.31 -0.80 -0.96
N LEU A 6 -1.05 -0.36 -0.95
CA LEU A 6 -0.49 0.57 -1.92
C LEU A 6 0.18 -0.20 -3.05
N VAL A 7 -0.34 -0.08 -4.27
CA VAL A 7 0.20 -0.68 -5.48
C VAL A 7 0.79 0.42 -6.34
N GLU A 8 2.09 0.42 -6.55
CA GLU A 8 2.77 1.48 -7.30
C GLU A 8 4.01 0.85 -7.93
N ASP A 9 4.25 1.01 -9.23
CA ASP A 9 5.38 0.35 -9.92
C ASP A 9 6.70 1.12 -9.74
N ASP A 10 6.65 2.44 -9.65
CA ASP A 10 7.81 3.28 -9.38
C ASP A 10 8.21 3.23 -7.90
N SER A 11 9.43 2.78 -7.61
CA SER A 11 9.91 2.63 -6.22
C SER A 11 10.02 3.95 -5.47
N VAL A 12 10.36 5.05 -6.14
CA VAL A 12 10.54 6.37 -5.50
C VAL A 12 9.17 6.91 -5.10
N LEU A 13 8.19 6.83 -6.00
CA LEU A 13 6.81 7.23 -5.72
C LEU A 13 6.19 6.36 -4.63
N ARG A 14 6.38 5.04 -4.67
CA ARG A 14 5.89 4.10 -3.66
C ARG A 14 6.39 4.45 -2.26
N SER A 15 7.69 4.73 -2.11
CA SER A 15 8.26 5.14 -0.83
C SER A 15 7.69 6.46 -0.33
N GLY A 16 7.53 7.46 -1.20
CA GLY A 16 6.93 8.75 -0.81
C GLY A 16 5.47 8.63 -0.35
N LEU A 17 4.68 7.80 -1.02
CA LEU A 17 3.29 7.51 -0.62
C LEU A 17 3.20 6.70 0.66
N MET A 18 4.09 5.72 0.86
CA MET A 18 4.20 4.95 2.09
C MET A 18 4.47 5.86 3.29
N GLU A 19 5.43 6.79 3.18
CA GLU A 19 5.74 7.76 4.24
C GLU A 19 4.56 8.68 4.54
N LEU A 20 3.91 9.21 3.49
CA LEU A 20 2.72 10.05 3.62
C LEU A 20 1.60 9.33 4.37
N PHE A 21 1.17 8.16 3.92
CA PHE A 21 0.06 7.44 4.53
C PHE A 21 0.39 6.96 5.95
N THR A 22 1.64 6.55 6.20
CA THR A 22 2.07 6.19 7.55
C THR A 22 1.99 7.39 8.50
N ARG A 23 2.40 8.59 8.04
CA ARG A 23 2.30 9.84 8.81
C ARG A 23 0.85 10.22 9.13
N GLU A 24 -0.08 9.98 8.20
CA GLU A 24 -1.51 10.23 8.41
C GLU A 24 -2.20 9.13 9.27
N GLY A 25 -1.45 8.14 9.75
CA GLY A 25 -1.94 7.12 10.70
C GLY A 25 -2.56 5.87 10.06
N TYR A 26 -2.25 5.60 8.79
CA TYR A 26 -2.58 4.33 8.13
C TYR A 26 -1.50 3.29 8.34
N ARG A 27 -1.89 2.00 8.32
CA ARG A 27 -0.96 0.89 8.17
C ARG A 27 -0.86 0.56 6.68
N VAL A 28 0.32 0.74 6.08
CA VAL A 28 0.52 0.53 4.63
C VAL A 28 1.12 -0.85 4.38
N ILE A 29 0.58 -1.55 3.39
CA ILE A 29 1.14 -2.75 2.78
C ILE A 29 1.54 -2.36 1.36
N GLU A 30 2.83 -2.41 1.05
CA GLU A 30 3.34 -2.02 -0.27
C GLU A 30 3.30 -3.18 -1.27
N ALA A 31 3.11 -2.87 -2.55
CA ALA A 31 3.28 -3.79 -3.67
C ALA A 31 3.82 -3.04 -4.90
N GLY A 32 4.86 -3.59 -5.54
CA GLY A 32 5.45 -3.06 -6.76
C GLY A 32 4.76 -3.52 -8.05
N SER A 33 3.73 -4.36 -7.93
CA SER A 33 3.00 -4.93 -9.06
C SER A 33 1.64 -5.46 -8.63
N VAL A 34 0.74 -5.67 -9.60
CA VAL A 34 -0.57 -6.31 -9.37
C VAL A 34 -0.41 -7.75 -8.87
N GLN A 35 0.62 -8.47 -9.30
CA GLN A 35 0.89 -9.84 -8.87
C GLN A 35 1.26 -9.88 -7.38
N GLU A 36 2.12 -8.97 -6.95
CA GLU A 36 2.50 -8.82 -5.54
C GLU A 36 1.31 -8.34 -4.69
N ALA A 37 0.53 -7.38 -5.20
CA ALA A 37 -0.67 -6.89 -4.54
C ALA A 37 -1.67 -8.03 -4.29
N ARG A 38 -1.90 -8.88 -5.30
CA ARG A 38 -2.79 -10.04 -5.18
C ARG A 38 -2.30 -11.06 -4.14
N ALA A 39 -0.99 -11.23 -3.99
CA ALA A 39 -0.42 -12.14 -2.99
C ALA A 39 -0.53 -11.60 -1.56
N LYS A 40 -0.68 -10.27 -1.41
CA LYS A 40 -0.77 -9.56 -0.13
C LYS A 40 -2.20 -9.16 0.26
N LEU A 41 -3.16 -9.34 -0.64
CA LEU A 41 -4.55 -9.04 -0.40
C LEU A 41 -5.16 -10.07 0.56
N ASP A 42 -5.69 -9.61 1.69
CA ASP A 42 -6.41 -10.40 2.67
C ASP A 42 -7.57 -9.59 3.29
N ASP A 43 -8.35 -10.23 4.17
CA ASP A 43 -9.52 -9.62 4.82
C ASP A 43 -9.16 -8.43 5.75
N SER A 44 -7.88 -8.20 6.03
CA SER A 44 -7.43 -7.04 6.81
C SER A 44 -7.32 -5.76 5.98
N VAL A 45 -7.25 -5.86 4.66
CA VAL A 45 -7.15 -4.71 3.75
C VAL A 45 -8.48 -3.98 3.68
N GLN A 46 -8.48 -2.69 4.02
CA GLN A 46 -9.68 -1.85 4.08
C GLN A 46 -9.75 -0.83 2.94
N GLY A 47 -8.66 -0.69 2.17
CA GLY A 47 -8.59 0.17 0.98
C GLY A 47 -7.40 -0.19 0.11
N ILE A 48 -7.54 0.08 -1.20
CA ILE A 48 -6.49 -0.12 -2.19
C ILE A 48 -6.21 1.24 -2.85
N VAL A 49 -4.95 1.60 -2.95
CA VAL A 49 -4.46 2.79 -3.66
C VAL A 49 -3.57 2.28 -4.80
N MET A 50 -3.83 2.73 -6.02
CA MET A 50 -3.12 2.37 -7.26
C MET A 50 -2.56 3.59 -7.96
#